data_AF-A0A2V7MU41-F1
#
_entry.id   AF-A0A2V7MU41-F1
#
_cell.length_a   1.000
_cell.length_b   1.000
_cell.length_c   1.000
_cell.angle_alpha   90.00
_cell.angle_beta   90.00
_cell.angle_gamma   90.00
#
_symmetry.space_group_name_H-M   'P 1'
#
loop_
_entity.id
_entity.type
_entity.pdbx_description
1 polymer ?
#
loop_
_entity_poly.entity_id
_entity_poly.type
_entity_poly.pdbx_seq_one_letter_code
_entity_poly.pdbx_strand_id
1 'polypeptide(L)' 'MSALRLYLLYGGLVLGLLGAAEYRGWSPLSPNEGKTAPRTVRDNPGSYRPHYRGGAYFFRGK' A
#
# COMPACT_ATOMS: atom_id res chain seq x y z
N MET A 1 -9.35 -32.54 26.70
CA MET A 1 -9.05 -31.10 26.93
C MET A 1 -10.37 -30.35 26.94
N SER A 2 -10.59 -29.37 27.83
CA SER A 2 -11.85 -28.62 27.87
C SER A 2 -11.92 -27.59 26.74
N ALA A 3 -13.14 -27.21 26.34
CA ALA A 3 -13.38 -26.22 25.28
C ALA A 3 -12.67 -24.89 25.56
N LEU A 4 -12.70 -24.41 26.81
CA LEU A 4 -12.00 -23.19 27.23
C LEU A 4 -10.49 -23.24 26.92
N ARG A 5 -9.84 -24.37 27.19
CA ARG A 5 -8.40 -24.54 26.93
C ARG A 5 -8.10 -24.52 25.43
N LEU A 6 -8.98 -25.11 24.61
CA LEU A 6 -8.84 -25.07 23.15
C LEU A 6 -8.99 -23.65 22.61
N TYR A 7 -9.96 -22.88 23.10
CA TYR A 7 -10.13 -21.48 22.69
C TYR A 7 -8.95 -20.60 23.10
N LEU A 8 -8.39 -20.79 24.30
CA LEU A 8 -7.20 -20.04 24.73
C LEU A 8 -5.98 -20.36 23.87
N LEU A 9 -5.75 -21.64 23.55
CA LEU A 9 -4.67 -22.03 22.64
C LEU A 9 -4.88 -21.43 21.26
N TYR A 10 -6.08 -21.56 20.71
CA TYR A 10 -6.42 -21.02 19.40
C TYR A 10 -6.24 -19.50 19.33
N GLY A 11 -6.80 -18.76 20.30
CA GLY A 11 -6.67 -17.31 20.36
C GLY A 11 -5.22 -16.85 20.51
N GLY A 12 -4.44 -17.54 21.36
CA GLY A 12 -3.00 -17.26 21.50
C GLY A 12 -2.23 -17.50 20.20
N LEU A 13 -2.56 -18.55 19.46
CA LEU A 13 -1.93 -18.88 18.18
C LEU A 13 -2.27 -17.83 17.11
N VAL A 14 -3.54 -17.42 17.02
CA VAL A 14 -3.98 -16.36 16.09
C VAL A 14 -3.29 -15.04 16.39
N LEU A 15 -3.28 -14.59 17.65
CA LEU A 15 -2.65 -13.33 18.03
C LEU A 15 -1.13 -13.36 17.85
N GLY A 16 -0.48 -14.49 18.16
CA GLY A 16 0.95 -14.67 17.95
C GLY A 16 1.34 -14.62 16.46
N LEU A 17 0.57 -15.27 15.59
CA LEU A 17 0.80 -15.21 14.15
C LEU A 17 0.56 -13.81 13.59
N LEU A 18 -0.50 -13.12 14.04
CA LEU A 18 -0.78 -11.74 13.63
C LEU A 18 0.37 -10.81 14.02
N GLY A 19 0.82 -10.87 15.28
CA GLY A 19 1.94 -10.05 15.75
C GLY A 19 3.23 -10.32 14.98
N ALA A 20 3.51 -11.59 14.65
CA ALA A 20 4.69 -11.95 13.86
C ALA A 20 4.59 -11.45 12.41
N ALA A 21 3.41 -11.50 11.80
CA ALA A 21 3.15 -10.97 10.46
C ALA A 21 3.39 -9.46 10.41
N GLU A 22 2.81 -8.71 11.35
CA GLU A 22 2.99 -7.25 11.46
C GLU A 22 4.45 -6.88 11.74
N TYR A 23 5.11 -7.56 12.68
CA TYR A 23 6.53 -7.31 12.99
C TYR A 23 7.45 -7.53 11.78
N ARG A 24 7.10 -8.49 10.91
CA ARG A 24 7.83 -8.78 9.67
C ARG A 24 7.39 -7.92 8.48
N GLY A 25 6.40 -7.04 8.66
CA GLY A 25 5.86 -6.20 7.59
C GLY A 25 5.12 -7.00 6.51
N TRP A 26 4.52 -8.13 6.86
CA TRP A 26 3.68 -8.88 5.93
C TRP A 26 2.44 -8.07 5.60
N SER A 27 2.37 -7.56 4.38
CA SER A 27 1.19 -6.89 3.86
C SER A 27 0.55 -7.77 2.77
N PRO A 28 -0.71 -8.20 2.93
CA PRO A 28 -1.45 -8.83 1.84
C PRO A 28 -1.79 -7.84 0.73
N LEU A 29 -1.65 -6.54 0.99
CA LEU A 29 -1.82 -5.48 0.02
C LEU A 29 -0.47 -5.21 -0.66
N SER A 30 -0.47 -5.26 -2.00
CA SER A 30 0.63 -4.68 -2.77
C SER A 30 0.68 -3.18 -2.46
N PRO A 31 1.87 -2.57 -2.25
CA PRO A 31 1.96 -1.12 -2.26
C PRO A 31 1.38 -0.67 -3.60
N ASN A 32 0.31 0.13 -3.56
CA ASN A 32 -0.24 0.76 -4.75
C ASN A 32 0.81 1.77 -5.26
N GLU A 33 1.88 1.27 -5.90
CA GLU A 33 2.66 2.06 -6.83
C GLU A 33 1.71 2.38 -7.98
N GLY A 34 1.01 3.50 -7.86
CA GLY A 34 0.26 4.09 -8.96
C GLY A 34 1.24 4.34 -10.10
N LYS A 35 1.30 3.40 -11.06
CA LYS A 35 2.16 3.48 -12.26
C LYS A 35 1.87 4.71 -13.13
N THR A 36 0.84 5.47 -12.77
CA THR A 36 0.40 6.69 -13.43
C THR A 36 1.27 7.89 -13.09
N ALA A 37 1.96 7.90 -11.94
CA ALA A 37 2.85 9.00 -11.60
C ALA A 37 4.16 8.88 -12.38
N PRO A 38 4.63 9.95 -13.05
CA PRO A 38 5.93 9.95 -13.69
C PRO A 38 7.00 9.71 -12.62
N ARG A 39 7.84 8.68 -12.85
CA ARG A 39 8.86 8.23 -11.89
C ARG A 39 9.92 9.31 -11.64
N THR A 40 10.13 10.19 -12.61
CA THR A 40 11.04 11.34 -12.52
C THR A 40 10.48 12.56 -13.24
N VAL A 41 11.01 13.75 -12.89
CA VAL A 41 10.76 15.00 -13.63
C VAL A 41 11.13 14.87 -15.11
N ARG A 42 12.07 14.00 -15.47
CA ARG A 42 12.44 13.76 -16.87
C ARG A 42 11.38 12.98 -17.64
N ASP A 43 10.65 12.09 -16.97
CA ASP A 43 9.61 11.28 -17.60
C ASP A 43 8.38 12.12 -17.97
N ASN A 44 8.11 13.19 -17.21
CA ASN A 44 7.11 14.18 -17.56
C ASN A 44 7.42 15.56 -16.93
N PRO A 45 8.25 16.40 -17.57
CA PRO A 45 8.61 17.71 -17.03
C PRO A 45 7.41 18.67 -16.94
N GLY A 46 6.30 18.36 -17.62
CA GLY A 46 5.04 19.09 -17.53
C GLY A 46 4.23 18.80 -16.27
N SER A 47 4.44 17.65 -15.62
CA SER A 47 3.65 17.19 -14.47
C SER A 47 4.06 17.83 -13.13
N TYR A 48 5.30 18.33 -13.02
CA TYR A 48 5.83 18.96 -11.79
C TYR A 48 5.61 20.47 -11.72
N ARG A 49 4.91 21.07 -12.69
CA ARG A 49 4.64 22.51 -12.68
C ARG A 49 3.59 22.83 -11.61
N PRO A 50 3.83 23.82 -10.72
CA PRO A 50 2.85 24.25 -9.73
C PRO A 50 1.49 24.59 -10.38
N HIS A 51 0.40 24.07 -9.82
CA HIS A 51 -0.97 24.15 -10.35
C HIS A 51 -1.60 25.56 -10.38
N TYR A 52 -0.81 26.63 -10.30
CA TYR A 52 -1.32 28.01 -10.20
C TYR A 52 -1.73 28.66 -11.53
N ARG A 53 -1.81 27.90 -12.63
CA ARG A 53 -2.23 28.46 -13.93
C ARG A 53 -3.22 27.52 -14.61
N GLY A 54 -4.49 27.92 -14.65
CA GLY A 54 -5.56 27.24 -15.38
C GLY A 54 -5.26 27.21 -16.88
N GLY A 55 -4.86 26.05 -17.39
CA GLY A 55 -4.57 25.81 -18.80
C GLY A 55 -4.63 24.32 -19.08
N ALA A 56 -5.32 23.95 -20.17
CA ALA A 56 -5.77 22.60 -20.45
C ALA A 56 -4.65 21.55 -20.45
N TYR A 57 -4.96 20.43 -19.80
CA TYR A 57 -4.14 19.24 -19.67
C TYR A 57 -3.70 18.69 -21.03
N PHE A 58 -2.47 18.21 -21.09
CA PHE A 58 -1.95 17.44 -22.22
C PHE A 58 -2.87 16.24 -22.50
N PHE A 59 -3.72 16.37 -23.53
CA PHE A 59 -4.34 15.26 -24.23
C PHE A 59 -3.32 14.65 -25.19
N ARG A 60 -2.43 13.77 -24.74
CA ARG A 60 -1.89 12.72 -25.62
C ARG A 60 -1.16 11.65 -24.83
N GLY A 61 -1.74 10.45 -24.85
CA GLY A 61 -1.10 9.25 -24.37
C GLY A 61 0.11 8.83 -25.20
N LYS A 62 0.95 8.03 -24.55
CA LYS A 62 1.44 6.78 -25.11
C LYS A 62 1.21 5.71 -24.05
#